data_AF-A0A943V5T6-F1
#
_entry.id   AF-A0A943V5T6-F1
#
_cell.length_a   1.000
_cell.length_b   1.000
_cell.length_c   1.000
_cell.angle_alpha   90.00
_cell.angle_beta   90.00
_cell.angle_gamma   90.00
#
_symmetry.space_group_name_H-M   'P 1'
#
loop_
_entity.id
_entity.type
_entity.pdbx_description
1 polymer ?
#
loop_
_entity_poly.entity_id
_entity_poly.type
_entity_poly.pdbx_seq_one_letter_code
_entity_poly.pdbx_strand_id
1 'polypeptide(L)' 'MEKKELKHLTVRIDPELLKKFRYVADFHGRSANKEVLELIKKDIQNHEEKFGMIDIENK' A
#
# COMPACT_ATOMS: atom_id res chain seq x y z
N MET A 1 -11.00 -0.52 22.92
CA MET A 1 -10.68 -0.70 21.50
C MET A 1 -9.55 0.24 21.17
N GLU A 2 -8.34 -0.27 21.01
CA GLU A 2 -7.16 0.53 20.68
C GLU A 2 -7.39 1.26 19.36
N LYS A 3 -7.34 2.60 19.38
CA LYS A 3 -7.32 3.41 18.17
C LYS A 3 -5.98 3.18 17.49
N LYS A 4 -5.92 2.29 16.50
CA LYS A 4 -4.79 2.26 15.57
C LYS A 4 -4.68 3.65 14.94
N GLU A 5 -3.60 4.36 15.22
CA GLU A 5 -3.32 5.64 14.60
C GLU A 5 -3.16 5.44 13.10
N LEU A 6 -4.18 5.86 12.35
CA LEU A 6 -4.13 5.85 10.89
C LEU A 6 -3.35 7.08 10.42
N LYS A 7 -2.20 6.85 9.79
CA LYS A 7 -1.42 7.91 9.16
C LYS A 7 -1.94 8.17 7.74
N HIS A 8 -2.06 9.44 7.37
CA HIS A 8 -2.38 9.84 6.01
C HIS A 8 -1.12 9.76 5.14
N LEU A 9 -1.21 9.09 4.00
CA LEU A 9 -0.13 9.03 3.01
C LEU A 9 -0.55 9.83 1.78
N THR A 10 0.18 10.91 1.49
CA THR A 10 0.00 11.71 0.27
C THR A 10 1.10 11.35 -0.72
N VAL A 11 0.73 10.79 -1.87
CA VAL A 11 1.66 10.41 -2.94
C VAL A 11 1.42 11.28 -4.16
N ARG A 12 2.50 11.75 -4.80
CA ARG A 12 2.42 12.41 -6.11
C ARG A 12 2.40 11.33 -7.19
N ILE A 13 1.34 11.32 -7.97
CA ILE A 13 1.11 10.35 -9.04
C ILE A 13 0.62 11.09 -10.28
N ASP A 14 1.05 10.61 -11.44
CA ASP A 14 0.54 11.11 -12.70
C ASP A 14 -1.00 10.93 -12.79
N PRO A 15 -1.76 11.95 -13.24
CA PRO A 15 -3.22 11.87 -13.28
C PRO A 15 -3.75 10.74 -14.17
N GLU A 16 -3.07 10.38 -15.25
CA GLU A 16 -3.46 9.26 -16.11
C GLU A 16 -3.25 7.93 -15.40
N LEU A 17 -2.13 7.79 -14.68
CA LEU A 17 -1.84 6.60 -13.90
C LEU A 17 -2.86 6.42 -12.76
N LEU A 18 -3.25 7.51 -12.09
CA LEU A 18 -4.29 7.48 -11.06
C LEU A 18 -5.63 7.00 -11.60
N LYS A 19 -6.01 7.41 -12.82
CA LYS A 19 -7.25 6.94 -13.47
C LYS A 19 -7.20 5.43 -13.73
N LYS A 20 -6.10 4.94 -14.31
CA LYS A 20 -5.90 3.51 -14.54
C LYS A 20 -5.92 2.72 -13.23
N PHE A 21 -5.27 3.25 -12.20
CA PHE A 21 -5.24 2.65 -10.88
C PHE A 21 -6.63 2.54 -10.26
N ARG A 22 -7.44 3.60 -10.34
CA ARG A 22 -8.84 3.56 -9.88
C ARG A 22 -9.67 2.54 -10.64
N TYR A 23 -9.47 2.40 -11.94
CA TYR A 23 -10.16 1.38 -12.74
C TYR A 23 -9.82 -0.04 -12.26
N VAL A 24 -8.54 -0.32 -11.97
CA VAL A 24 -8.10 -1.62 -11.43
C VAL A 24 -8.67 -1.87 -10.03
N ALA A 25 -8.64 -0.86 -9.16
CA ALA A 25 -9.18 -0.97 -7.81
C ALA A 25 -10.70 -1.26 -7.83
N ASP A 26 -11.45 -0.57 -8.70
CA ASP A 26 -12.88 -0.78 -8.90
C ASP A 26 -13.18 -2.20 -9.44
N PHE A 27 -12.37 -2.66 -10.40
CA PHE A 27 -12.44 -4.04 -10.90
C PHE A 27 -12.24 -5.09 -9.80
N HIS A 28 -11.35 -4.83 -8.83
CA HIS A 28 -11.18 -5.71 -7.66
C HIS A 28 -12.22 -5.48 -6.54
N GLY A 29 -13.17 -4.55 -6.70
CA GLY A 29 -14.16 -4.20 -5.69
C GLY A 29 -13.56 -3.51 -4.46
N ARG A 30 -12.44 -2.81 -4.62
CA ARG A 30 -11.67 -2.16 -3.55
C ARG A 30 -11.63 -0.65 -3.77
N SER A 31 -11.54 0.09 -2.66
CA SER A 31 -11.15 1.49 -2.76
C SER A 31 -9.69 1.61 -3.20
N ALA A 32 -9.36 2.70 -3.89
CA ALA A 32 -7.98 3.01 -4.27
C ALA A 32 -7.02 2.89 -3.08
N ASN A 33 -7.39 3.40 -1.91
CA ASN A 33 -6.57 3.27 -0.69
C ASN A 33 -6.36 1.82 -0.27
N LYS A 34 -7.41 0.99 -0.30
CA LYS A 34 -7.28 -0.42 0.07
C LYS A 34 -6.37 -1.17 -0.91
N GLU A 35 -6.47 -0.87 -2.19
CA GLU A 35 -5.57 -1.46 -3.19
C GLU A 35 -4.11 -1.03 -2.99
N VAL A 36 -3.85 0.24 -2.71
CA VAL A 36 -2.48 0.72 -2.40
C VAL A 36 -1.92 -0.01 -1.19
N LEU A 37 -2.72 -0.19 -0.13
CA LEU A 37 -2.28 -0.90 1.08
C LEU A 37 -1.91 -2.36 0.79
N GLU A 38 -2.70 -3.06 -0.02
CA GLU A 38 -2.40 -4.45 -0.39
C GLU A 38 -1.14 -4.55 -1.25
N LEU A 39 -0.91 -3.59 -2.16
CA LEU A 39 0.33 -3.51 -2.94
C LEU A 39 1.55 -3.28 -2.04
N ILE A 40 1.47 -2.35 -1.07
CA ILE A 40 2.55 -2.08 -0.12
C ILE A 40 2.86 -3.35 0.71
N LYS A 41 1.84 -4.02 1.25
CA LYS A 41 2.05 -5.26 2.01
C LYS A 41 2.71 -6.35 1.18
N LYS A 42 2.26 -6.53 -0.07
CA LYS A 42 2.81 -7.54 -0.98
C LYS A 42 4.27 -7.21 -1.33
N ASP A 43 4.59 -5.93 -1.50
CA ASP A 43 5.96 -5.49 -1.75
C ASP A 43 6.86 -5.75 -0.54
N ILE A 44 6.39 -5.42 0.68
CA ILE A 44 7.08 -5.74 1.95
C ILE A 44 7.32 -7.25 2.06
N GLN A 45 6.28 -8.07 1.87
CA GLN A 45 6.40 -9.52 1.97
C GLN A 45 7.41 -10.06 0.94
N ASN A 46 7.32 -9.64 -0.32
CA ASN A 46 8.27 -10.03 -1.35
C ASN A 46 9.71 -9.59 -1.04
N HIS A 47 9.86 -8.44 -0.39
CA HIS A 47 11.16 -7.95 0.05
C HIS A 47 11.70 -8.82 1.18
N GLU A 48 10.88 -9.10 2.19
CA GLU A 48 11.27 -9.95 3.33
C GLU A 48 11.61 -11.38 2.91
N GLU A 49 10.89 -11.94 1.94
CA GLU A 49 11.21 -13.25 1.37
C GLU A 49 12.55 -13.29 0.63
N LYS A 50 12.97 -12.17 0.01
CA LYS A 50 14.21 -12.08 -0.78
C LYS A 50 15.43 -11.64 0.03
N PHE A 51 15.25 -10.73 0.98
CA PHE A 51 16.33 -10.04 1.68
C PHE A 51 16.37 -10.35 3.19
N GLY A 52 15.36 -11.03 3.73
CA GLY A 52 15.19 -11.27 5.17
C GLY A 52 14.26 -10.26 5.83
N MET A 53 13.81 -10.57 7.06
CA MET A 53 12.83 -9.77 7.81
C MET A 53 13.30 -8.32 7.99
N ILE A 54 12.37 -7.37 7.82
CA ILE A 54 12.65 -5.96 8.04
C ILE A 54 12.55 -5.68 9.54
N ASP A 55 13.70 -5.50 10.19
CA ASP A 55 13.77 -5.07 11.60
C ASP A 55 13.57 -3.55 11.69
N ILE A 56 12.40 -3.12 12.17
CA ILE A 56 12.04 -1.69 12.32
C ILE A 56 12.34 -1.20 13.75
N GLU A 57 12.71 -2.09 14.68
CA GLU A 57 12.90 -1.77 16.11
C GLU A 57 14.22 -1.02 16.41
N ASN A 58 15.08 -0.80 15.42
CA ASN A 58 16.40 -0.18 15.61
C ASN A 58 16.60 1.20 14.96
N LYS A 59 15.56 2.02 14.80
CA LYS A 59 15.74 3.37 14.23
C LYS A 59 14.93 4.49 14.87
#